data_AF-A0A197JZX5-F1
#
_entry.id   AF-A0A197JZX5-F1
#
_cell.length_a   1.000
_cell.length_b   1.000
_cell.length_c   1.000
_cell.angle_alpha   90.00
_cell.angle_beta   90.00
_cell.angle_gamma   90.00
#
_symmetry.space_group_name_H-M   'P 1'
#
loop_
_entity.id
_entity.type
_entity.pdbx_description
1 polymer ?
#
loop_
_entity_poly.entity_id
_entity_poly.type
_entity_poly.pdbx_seq_one_letter_code
_entity_poly.pdbx_strand_id
1 'polypeptide(L)'
;MNPNPWPQPAQQPGAPSQGDMNLFNSVLRENCPFKFVFGGVTGFALGGVFGIVMSSFEFAGPQLTPQLQELSTREQMKIMLKDMGNRSYSSAKNFAVVAAIFSSSECFIEGYRAKNDIYNGAAAGCFTGGVLAAKGGAKASAFGCAGFAAFSTAIDYWMRHSE
;
A
#
# COMPACT_ATOMS: atom_id res chain seq x y z
N MET A 1 23.74 32.04 1.76
CA MET A 1 23.24 32.04 0.37
C MET A 1 22.13 31.01 0.31
N ASN A 2 20.89 31.44 0.05
CA ASN A 2 19.70 30.58 0.01
C ASN A 2 19.64 29.93 -1.39
N PRO A 3 19.66 28.59 -1.52
CA PRO A 3 19.89 27.92 -2.80
C PRO A 3 18.66 27.78 -3.71
N ASN A 4 17.50 28.36 -3.38
CA ASN A 4 16.28 28.16 -4.18
C ASN A 4 15.84 29.45 -4.91
N PRO A 5 15.94 29.49 -6.27
CA PRO A 5 15.52 30.63 -7.10
C PRO A 5 14.04 30.57 -7.53
N TRP A 6 13.28 29.58 -7.08
CA TRP A 6 11.87 29.43 -7.45
C TRP A 6 10.97 30.23 -6.51
N PRO A 7 10.06 31.08 -7.02
CA PRO A 7 9.04 31.70 -6.20
C PRO A 7 8.19 30.59 -5.57
N GLN A 8 8.06 30.60 -4.25
CA GLN A 8 7.18 29.66 -3.56
C GLN A 8 5.78 29.81 -4.17
N PRO A 9 5.13 28.73 -4.64
CA PRO A 9 3.85 28.83 -5.29
C PRO A 9 2.88 29.51 -4.32
N ALA A 10 2.25 30.59 -4.79
CA ALA A 10 1.19 31.29 -4.06
C ALA A 10 0.20 30.25 -3.52
N GLN A 11 -0.06 30.30 -2.22
CA GLN A 11 -0.90 29.35 -1.50
C GLN A 11 -2.24 29.19 -2.22
N GLN A 12 -2.42 28.05 -2.88
CA GLN A 12 -3.66 27.74 -3.59
C GLN A 12 -4.78 27.64 -2.55
N PRO A 13 -5.91 28.35 -2.72
CA PRO A 13 -7.03 28.26 -1.79
C PRO A 13 -7.61 26.85 -1.87
N GLY A 14 -7.32 26.03 -0.85
CA GLY A 14 -7.72 24.62 -0.77
C GLY A 14 -6.56 23.63 -0.64
N ALA A 15 -5.31 24.05 -0.81
CA ALA A 15 -4.14 23.24 -0.43
C ALA A 15 -3.85 23.45 1.07
N PRO A 16 -3.64 22.37 1.86
CA PRO A 16 -3.28 22.50 3.27
C PRO A 16 -2.03 23.38 3.40
N SER A 17 -2.03 24.30 4.37
CA SER A 17 -0.87 25.17 4.58
C SER A 17 0.36 24.32 4.93
N GLN A 18 1.58 24.82 4.67
CA GLN A 18 2.81 24.12 5.09
C GLN A 18 2.78 23.77 6.59
N GLY A 19 2.12 24.58 7.42
CA GLY A 19 1.87 24.28 8.83
C GLY A 19 0.96 23.07 9.05
N ASP A 20 -0.12 22.95 8.28
CA ASP A 20 -1.06 21.82 8.37
C ASP A 20 -0.43 20.50 7.89
N MET A 21 0.42 20.55 6.87
CA MET A 21 1.16 19.37 6.38
C MET A 21 2.19 18.89 7.42
N ASN A 22 2.91 19.82 8.05
CA ASN A 22 3.86 19.49 9.11
C ASN A 22 3.14 18.90 10.33
N LEU A 23 1.99 19.47 10.71
CA LEU A 23 1.14 18.93 11.78
C LEU A 23 0.64 17.52 11.43
N PHE A 24 0.15 17.31 10.21
CA PHE A 24 -0.33 16.01 9.74
C PHE A 24 0.78 14.95 9.76
N ASN A 25 1.99 15.30 9.30
CA ASN A 25 3.15 14.42 9.34
C ASN A 25 3.58 14.07 10.76
N SER A 26 3.53 15.03 11.69
CA SER A 26 3.79 14.77 13.12
C SER A 26 2.73 13.85 13.70
N VAL A 27 1.44 14.08 13.43
CA VAL A 27 0.35 13.21 13.89
C VAL A 27 0.49 11.78 13.35
N LEU A 28 0.88 11.63 12.08
CA LEU A 28 1.17 10.34 11.46
C LEU A 28 2.34 9.61 12.12
N ARG A 29 3.39 10.33 12.51
CA ARG A 29 4.60 9.74 13.08
C ARG A 29 4.43 9.41 14.56
N GLU A 30 3.67 10.21 15.30
CA GLU A 30 3.51 10.07 16.75
C GLU A 30 2.40 9.07 17.15
N ASN A 31 1.41 8.83 16.28
CA ASN A 31 0.27 7.98 16.61
C ASN A 31 0.27 6.70 15.78
N CYS A 32 0.86 5.61 16.30
CA CYS A 32 0.84 4.30 15.64
C CYS A 32 -0.57 3.77 15.29
N PRO A 33 -1.61 3.98 16.13
CA PRO A 33 -2.99 3.60 15.75
C PRO A 33 -3.51 4.37 14.55
N PHE A 34 -3.19 5.68 14.46
CA PHE A 34 -3.57 6.49 13.32
C PHE A 34 -2.81 6.06 12.06
N LYS A 35 -1.50 5.80 12.17
CA LYS A 35 -0.66 5.29 11.07
C LYS A 35 -1.13 3.90 10.60
N PHE A 36 -1.60 3.03 11.49
CA PHE A 36 -2.22 1.75 11.13
C PHE A 36 -3.47 1.96 10.27
N VAL A 37 -4.42 2.79 10.74
CA VAL A 37 -5.68 3.04 10.03
C VAL A 37 -5.42 3.73 8.70
N PHE A 38 -4.59 4.78 8.70
CA PHE A 38 -4.25 5.52 7.49
C PHE A 38 -3.51 4.65 6.48
N GLY A 39 -2.53 3.85 6.93
CA GLY A 39 -1.85 2.87 6.08
C GLY A 39 -2.81 1.84 5.50
N GLY A 40 -3.75 1.33 6.29
CA GLY A 40 -4.79 0.42 5.83
C GLY A 40 -5.75 1.04 4.81
N VAL A 41 -6.19 2.27 5.01
CA VAL A 41 -7.08 3.00 4.07
C VAL A 41 -6.35 3.25 2.75
N THR A 42 -5.11 3.75 2.81
CA THR A 42 -4.28 3.97 1.62
C THR A 42 -4.02 2.66 0.88
N GLY A 43 -3.70 1.58 1.61
CA GLY A 43 -3.54 0.25 1.04
C GLY A 43 -4.81 -0.29 0.40
N PHE A 44 -5.98 -0.07 1.03
CA PHE A 44 -7.27 -0.47 0.48
C PHE A 44 -7.57 0.25 -0.84
N ALA A 45 -7.36 1.57 -0.89
CA ALA A 45 -7.58 2.36 -2.09
C ALA A 45 -6.66 1.89 -3.24
N LEU A 46 -5.36 1.75 -2.96
CA LEU A 46 -4.38 1.27 -3.94
C LEU A 46 -4.69 -0.15 -4.42
N GLY A 47 -5.03 -1.07 -3.50
CA GLY A 47 -5.40 -2.44 -3.83
C GLY A 47 -6.71 -2.56 -4.61
N GLY A 48 -7.67 -1.66 -4.36
CA GLY A 48 -8.92 -1.59 -5.11
C GLY A 48 -8.70 -1.18 -6.56
N VAL A 49 -7.91 -0.13 -6.80
CA VAL A 49 -7.51 0.30 -8.15
C VAL A 49 -6.71 -0.79 -8.84
N PHE A 50 -5.71 -1.36 -8.15
CA PHE A 50 -4.90 -2.45 -8.68
C PHE A 50 -5.76 -3.66 -9.06
N GLY A 51 -6.74 -4.04 -8.23
CA GLY A 51 -7.63 -5.15 -8.52
C GLY A 51 -8.57 -4.91 -9.70
N ILE A 52 -9.07 -3.68 -9.89
CA ILE A 52 -9.88 -3.32 -11.07
C ILE A 52 -9.02 -3.41 -12.33
N VAL A 53 -7.82 -2.83 -12.30
CA VAL A 53 -6.89 -2.84 -13.44
C VAL A 53 -6.50 -4.28 -13.79
N MET A 54 -6.13 -5.09 -12.81
CA MET A 54 -5.75 -6.48 -13.02
C MET A 54 -6.92 -7.31 -13.59
N SER A 55 -8.13 -7.14 -13.03
CA SER A 55 -9.31 -7.83 -13.56
C SER A 55 -9.60 -7.45 -15.01
N SER A 56 -9.37 -6.20 -15.39
CA SER A 56 -9.54 -5.73 -16.77
C SER A 56 -8.64 -6.47 -17.76
N PHE A 57 -7.40 -6.80 -17.36
CA PHE A 57 -6.49 -7.59 -18.20
C PHE A 57 -6.92 -9.05 -18.33
N GLU A 58 -7.47 -9.64 -17.27
CA GLU A 58 -7.98 -11.02 -17.31
C GLU A 58 -9.21 -11.14 -18.22
N PHE A 59 -10.08 -10.14 -18.24
CA PHE A 59 -11.24 -10.09 -19.14
C PHE A 59 -10.90 -9.72 -20.59
N ALA A 60 -9.74 -9.12 -20.84
CA ALA A 60 -9.23 -8.87 -22.18
C ALA A 60 -8.58 -10.11 -22.83
N GLY A 61 -8.39 -11.20 -22.08
CA GLY A 61 -7.83 -12.46 -22.57
C GLY A 61 -8.84 -13.31 -23.36
N PRO A 62 -8.39 -14.20 -24.27
CA PRO A 62 -9.23 -14.99 -25.18
C PRO A 62 -10.05 -16.12 -24.49
N GLN A 63 -10.10 -16.14 -23.16
CA GLN A 63 -10.73 -17.21 -22.36
C GLN A 63 -12.04 -16.74 -21.71
N LEU A 64 -12.86 -15.94 -22.43
CA LEU A 64 -14.23 -15.74 -21.98
C LEU A 64 -14.95 -17.08 -22.04
N THR A 65 -15.31 -17.61 -20.87
CA THR A 65 -16.12 -18.81 -20.72
C THR A 65 -17.33 -18.73 -21.65
N PRO A 66 -17.52 -19.70 -22.57
CA PRO A 66 -18.60 -19.68 -23.58
C PRO A 66 -20.02 -19.65 -22.98
N GLN A 67 -20.16 -19.84 -21.66
CA GLN A 67 -21.42 -19.70 -20.92
C GLN A 67 -21.90 -18.26 -20.75
N LEU A 68 -21.04 -17.25 -20.86
CA LEU A 68 -21.44 -15.84 -20.73
C LEU A 68 -21.98 -15.25 -22.05
N GLN A 69 -21.62 -15.85 -23.18
CA GLN A 69 -21.91 -15.30 -24.51
C GLN A 69 -23.38 -15.47 -24.94
N GLU A 70 -24.13 -16.35 -24.28
CA GLU A 70 -25.56 -16.56 -24.53
C GLU A 70 -26.49 -15.66 -23.70
N LEU A 71 -25.99 -14.93 -22.69
CA LEU A 71 -26.82 -14.02 -21.88
C LEU A 71 -26.90 -12.61 -22.49
N SER A 72 -27.98 -11.87 -22.19
CA SER A 72 -28.14 -10.47 -22.62
C SER A 72 -26.92 -9.63 -22.22
N THR A 73 -26.53 -8.65 -23.04
CA THR A 73 -25.41 -7.72 -22.75
C THR A 73 -25.54 -7.04 -21.38
N ARG A 74 -26.78 -6.84 -20.88
CA ARG A 74 -27.02 -6.29 -19.53
C ARG A 74 -26.73 -7.29 -18.42
N GLU A 75 -26.96 -8.57 -18.63
CA GLU A 75 -26.67 -9.62 -17.66
C GLU A 75 -25.18 -9.96 -17.63
N GLN A 76 -24.53 -9.99 -18.81
CA GLN A 76 -23.08 -10.10 -18.93
C GLN A 76 -22.35 -8.98 -18.18
N MET A 77 -22.78 -7.73 -18.36
CA MET A 77 -22.20 -6.60 -17.64
C MET A 77 -22.45 -6.68 -16.13
N LYS A 78 -23.63 -7.13 -15.67
CA LYS A 78 -23.89 -7.30 -14.24
C LYS A 78 -23.01 -8.38 -13.61
N ILE A 79 -22.82 -9.51 -14.31
CA ILE A 79 -21.96 -10.60 -13.84
C ILE A 79 -20.49 -10.15 -13.85
N MET A 80 -20.05 -9.49 -14.91
CA MET A 80 -18.69 -8.95 -15.03
C MET A 80 -18.40 -7.90 -13.94
N LEU A 81 -19.29 -6.93 -13.73
CA LEU A 81 -19.14 -5.93 -12.66
C LEU A 81 -19.12 -6.59 -11.27
N LYS A 82 -19.91 -7.64 -11.07
CA LYS A 82 -19.92 -8.39 -9.80
C LYS A 82 -18.61 -9.16 -9.59
N ASP A 83 -18.07 -9.81 -10.63
CA ASP A 83 -16.80 -10.54 -10.52
C ASP A 83 -15.61 -9.57 -10.35
N MET A 84 -15.55 -8.51 -11.16
CA MET A 84 -14.57 -7.43 -11.03
C MET A 84 -14.61 -6.80 -9.63
N GLY A 85 -15.81 -6.52 -9.12
CA GLY A 85 -16.01 -5.98 -7.78
C GLY A 85 -15.52 -6.94 -6.69
N ASN A 86 -15.82 -8.23 -6.79
CA ASN A 86 -15.35 -9.24 -5.84
C ASN A 86 -13.82 -9.38 -5.84
N ARG A 87 -13.20 -9.43 -7.02
CA ARG A 87 -11.74 -9.50 -7.16
C ARG A 87 -11.07 -8.24 -6.64
N SER A 88 -11.56 -7.06 -7.04
CA SER A 88 -11.06 -5.77 -6.55
C SER A 88 -11.16 -5.66 -5.03
N TYR A 89 -12.29 -6.06 -4.45
CA TYR A 89 -12.50 -6.05 -3.00
C TYR A 89 -11.56 -7.01 -2.26
N SER A 90 -11.31 -8.20 -2.83
CA SER A 90 -10.32 -9.14 -2.28
C SER A 90 -8.91 -8.56 -2.30
N SER A 91 -8.49 -7.97 -3.43
CA SER A 91 -7.20 -7.28 -3.55
C SER A 91 -7.09 -6.11 -2.58
N ALA A 92 -8.11 -5.25 -2.51
CA ALA A 92 -8.15 -4.13 -1.58
C ALA A 92 -7.96 -4.57 -0.13
N LYS A 93 -8.62 -5.65 0.31
CA LYS A 93 -8.42 -6.21 1.65
C LYS A 93 -7.00 -6.68 1.89
N ASN A 94 -6.40 -7.41 0.95
CA ASN A 94 -5.04 -7.93 1.12
C ASN A 94 -4.03 -6.79 1.23
N PHE A 95 -4.12 -5.78 0.36
CA PHE A 95 -3.25 -4.61 0.40
C PHE A 95 -3.48 -3.75 1.65
N ALA A 96 -4.73 -3.62 2.11
CA ALA A 96 -5.02 -2.92 3.36
C ALA A 96 -4.33 -3.60 4.56
N VAL A 97 -4.41 -4.93 4.66
CA VAL A 97 -3.77 -5.68 5.75
C VAL A 97 -2.25 -5.54 5.69
N VAL A 98 -1.65 -5.72 4.51
CA VAL A 98 -0.20 -5.56 4.32
C VAL A 98 0.26 -4.17 4.74
N ALA A 99 -0.40 -3.11 4.21
CA ALA A 99 -0.02 -1.73 4.47
C ALA A 99 -0.23 -1.33 5.93
N ALA A 100 -1.30 -1.80 6.57
CA ALA A 100 -1.58 -1.53 7.98
C ALA A 100 -0.55 -2.18 8.90
N ILE A 101 -0.18 -3.45 8.67
CA ILE A 101 0.84 -4.15 9.47
C ILE A 101 2.20 -3.51 9.25
N PHE A 102 2.59 -3.20 8.01
CA PHE A 102 3.87 -2.57 7.71
C PHE A 102 4.01 -1.21 8.42
N SER A 103 3.02 -0.33 8.23
CA SER A 103 3.07 1.05 8.75
C SER A 103 3.03 1.10 10.29
N SER A 104 2.28 0.19 10.91
CA SER A 104 2.26 0.07 12.38
C SER A 104 3.55 -0.50 12.94
N SER A 105 4.10 -1.54 12.31
CA SER A 105 5.35 -2.18 12.75
C SER A 105 6.52 -1.21 12.67
N GLU A 106 6.61 -0.44 11.59
CA GLU A 106 7.59 0.63 11.45
C GLU A 106 7.44 1.66 12.58
N CYS A 107 6.22 2.12 12.87
CA CYS A 107 5.96 3.08 13.95
C CYS A 107 6.40 2.56 15.33
N PHE A 108 6.12 1.29 15.64
CA PHE A 108 6.56 0.68 16.90
C PHE A 108 8.08 0.57 17.00
N ILE A 109 8.75 0.22 15.89
CA ILE A 109 10.22 0.12 15.84
C ILE A 109 10.86 1.51 15.97
N GLU A 110 10.33 2.51 15.26
CA GLU A 110 10.77 3.91 15.36
C GLU A 110 10.57 4.44 16.79
N GLY A 111 9.42 4.17 17.40
CA GLY A 111 9.12 4.56 18.78
C GLY A 111 10.07 3.93 19.80
N TYR A 112 10.48 2.67 19.59
CA TYR A 112 11.43 1.99 20.47
C TYR A 112 12.89 2.43 20.26
N ARG A 113 13.32 2.64 19.01
CA ARG A 113 14.73 2.98 18.68
C ARG A 113 15.02 4.48 18.65
N ALA A 114 13.99 5.32 18.59
CA ALA A 114 14.09 6.78 18.44
C ALA A 114 14.99 7.23 17.27
N LYS A 115 15.07 6.41 16.21
CA LYS A 115 15.83 6.66 14.99
C LYS A 115 14.96 6.26 13.82
N ASN A 116 15.07 6.97 12.68
CA ASN A 116 14.51 6.56 11.39
C ASN A 116 15.68 6.22 10.44
N ASP A 117 15.95 4.93 10.29
CA ASP A 117 16.98 4.39 9.40
C ASP A 117 16.42 3.29 8.50
N ILE A 118 17.20 2.87 7.51
CA ILE A 118 16.84 1.81 6.56
C ILE A 118 16.59 0.45 7.24
N TYR A 119 17.16 0.24 8.43
CA TYR A 119 16.98 -1.00 9.19
C TYR A 119 15.57 -1.10 9.78
N ASN A 120 14.94 0.02 10.11
CA ASN A 120 13.55 0.02 10.57
C ASN A 120 12.60 -0.47 9.48
N GLY A 121 12.75 0.04 8.24
CA GLY A 121 11.96 -0.41 7.09
C GLY A 121 12.20 -1.88 6.78
N ALA A 122 13.46 -2.33 6.83
CA ALA A 122 13.82 -3.74 6.65
C ALA A 122 13.20 -4.65 7.74
N ALA A 123 13.26 -4.25 9.00
CA ALA A 123 12.70 -5.01 10.12
C ALA A 123 11.17 -5.03 10.11
N ALA A 124 10.52 -3.91 9.81
CA ALA A 124 9.07 -3.82 9.63
C ALA A 124 8.61 -4.67 8.45
N GLY A 125 9.36 -4.63 7.34
CA GLY A 125 9.14 -5.49 6.17
C GLY A 125 9.25 -6.97 6.55
N CYS A 126 10.35 -7.37 7.19
CA CYS A 126 10.52 -8.76 7.64
C CYS A 126 9.38 -9.23 8.54
N PHE A 127 8.98 -8.41 9.53
CA PHE A 127 7.89 -8.74 10.44
C PHE A 127 6.57 -8.90 9.67
N THR A 128 6.25 -7.96 8.79
CA THR A 128 5.02 -8.00 7.99
C THR A 128 4.98 -9.24 7.11
N GLY A 129 6.03 -9.49 6.34
CA GLY A 129 6.12 -10.65 5.44
C GLY A 129 6.12 -11.98 6.20
N GLY A 130 6.80 -12.05 7.35
CA GLY A 130 6.82 -13.22 8.22
C GLY A 130 5.46 -13.53 8.83
N VAL A 131 4.76 -12.53 9.36
CA VAL A 131 3.41 -12.69 9.94
C VAL A 131 2.39 -13.11 8.89
N LEU A 132 2.43 -12.51 7.71
CA LEU A 132 1.51 -12.86 6.63
C LEU A 132 1.72 -14.29 6.11
N ALA A 133 2.97 -14.74 6.04
CA ALA A 133 3.32 -16.09 5.60
C ALA A 133 3.34 -17.13 6.73
N ALA A 134 3.00 -16.75 7.97
CA ALA A 134 3.02 -17.64 9.14
C ALA A 134 2.21 -18.92 8.94
N LYS A 135 1.04 -18.81 8.29
CA LYS A 135 0.18 -19.97 8.00
C LYS A 135 0.79 -20.96 6.99
N GLY A 136 1.78 -20.54 6.21
CA GLY A 136 2.52 -21.41 5.28
C GLY A 136 3.69 -22.16 5.94
N GLY A 137 3.87 -22.04 7.26
CA GLY A 137 4.94 -22.67 8.02
C GLY A 137 6.24 -21.86 8.05
N ALA A 138 7.26 -22.42 8.72
CA ALA A 138 8.51 -21.70 9.01
C ALA A 138 9.28 -21.30 7.73
N LYS A 139 9.30 -22.18 6.71
CA LYS A 139 9.97 -21.87 5.43
C LYS A 139 9.28 -20.72 4.70
N ALA A 140 7.96 -20.75 4.59
CA ALA A 140 7.20 -19.66 3.98
C ALA A 140 7.38 -18.34 4.74
N SER A 141 7.40 -18.39 6.07
CA SER A 141 7.65 -17.22 6.92
C SER A 141 9.05 -16.64 6.69
N ALA A 142 10.07 -17.49 6.58
CA ALA A 142 11.44 -17.05 6.28
C ALA A 142 11.55 -16.39 4.91
N PHE A 143 10.94 -16.98 3.87
CA PHE A 143 10.89 -16.37 2.55
C PHE A 143 10.08 -15.07 2.53
N GLY A 144 8.94 -15.03 3.23
CA GLY A 144 8.12 -13.83 3.38
C GLY A 144 8.89 -12.70 4.05
N CYS A 145 9.57 -12.99 5.17
CA CYS A 145 10.43 -12.02 5.84
C CYS A 145 11.54 -11.52 4.91
N ALA A 146 12.29 -12.42 4.27
CA ALA A 146 13.41 -12.03 3.41
C ALA A 146 12.94 -11.18 2.21
N GLY A 147 11.84 -11.57 1.56
CA GLY A 147 11.29 -10.84 0.41
C GLY A 147 10.80 -9.44 0.78
N PHE A 148 10.01 -9.32 1.86
CA PHE A 148 9.52 -8.02 2.29
C PHE A 148 10.63 -7.12 2.86
N ALA A 149 11.60 -7.69 3.60
CA ALA A 149 12.75 -6.93 4.06
C ALA A 149 13.58 -6.36 2.91
N ALA A 150 13.85 -7.19 1.88
CA ALA A 150 14.57 -6.76 0.69
C ALA A 150 13.80 -5.68 -0.08
N PHE A 151 12.49 -5.86 -0.28
CA PHE A 151 11.65 -4.88 -0.96
C PHE A 151 11.62 -3.54 -0.21
N SER A 152 11.35 -3.56 1.10
CA SER A 152 11.33 -2.34 1.91
C SER A 152 12.69 -1.62 1.92
N THR A 153 13.79 -2.37 2.05
CA THR A 153 15.15 -1.82 1.97
C THR A 153 15.41 -1.16 0.62
N ALA A 154 14.99 -1.80 -0.48
CA ALA A 154 15.20 -1.27 -1.82
C ALA A 154 14.43 0.04 -2.04
N ILE A 155 13.19 0.12 -1.56
CA ILE A 155 12.38 1.34 -1.65
C ILE A 155 12.99 2.45 -0.78
N ASP A 156 13.36 2.16 0.46
CA ASP A 156 14.01 3.14 1.35
C ASP A 156 15.35 3.63 0.79
N TYR A 157 16.13 2.73 0.19
CA TYR A 157 17.39 3.10 -0.48
C TYR A 157 17.11 4.02 -1.67
N TRP A 158 16.14 3.67 -2.52
CA TRP A 158 15.78 4.48 -3.67
C TRP A 158 15.30 5.86 -3.25
N MET A 159 14.38 5.97 -2.28
CA MET A 159 13.87 7.26 -1.81
C MET A 159 14.99 8.16 -1.27
N ARG A 160 15.93 7.61 -0.49
CA ARG A 160 17.06 8.36 0.08
C ARG A 160 18.12 8.78 -0.94
N HIS A 161 18.15 8.16 -2.11
CA HIS A 161 19.14 8.43 -3.17
C HIS A 161 18.55 9.22 -4.35
N SER A 162 17.23 9.39 -4.37
CA SER A 162 16.50 10.15 -5.40
C SER A 162 16.29 11.62 -5.02
N GLU A 163 16.73 12.02 -3.82
CA GLU A 163 16.83 13.41 -3.35
C GLU A 163 18.23 13.97 -3.62
#